data_AF-A0A8B5YH82-F1
#
_entry.id   AF-A0A8B5YH82-F1
#
_cell.length_a   1.000
_cell.length_b   1.000
_cell.length_c   1.000
_cell.angle_alpha   90.00
_cell.angle_beta   90.00
_cell.angle_gamma   90.00
#
_symmetry.space_group_name_H-M   'P 1'
#
loop_
_entity.id
_entity.type
_entity.pdbx_description
1 polymer ?
#
loop_
_entity_poly.entity_id
_entity_poly.type
_entity_poly.pdbx_seq_one_letter_code
_entity_poly.pdbx_strand_id
1 'polypeptide(L)'
;MDKSYSQDKRTIVSFTMVKNEADIIEVFVRYNLKFLDHMFISINRPNDETRTILKNLLKEGLPLTLWEDDDPSFEQNKKTTEAYHKISKELNFDAIVFLDADEFIYGDISEIKENIKPGNVYQMDRLEYVYLEDVSFNENVLEKIKYRRKKYQSAKSLICQDQKDYTNYKIGNGNHYVYYKGKQKIDGKLNLKLAHFPYRSTNQFTNKNILNWLSLMFNNPALLHAENTIGVHWRNSYKYLLDRNLKLSSDDLFSYLYKTTDKESFKEELVFEPLNTKDIHLRYTILENEKSLQYMLVKDFESALNKIEEMKNTQTNALTNSAQASKYDSGFIYSEIKLLNNAKVYAQDTLPRIRKIGNEVELSGAIKGISKGKSGEYIEFPKEMAPDRNFQYTNVSSHGSLAYWQVQPNGRLKLLRVTNQNADDLSWYPFHIRWFV
;
A
#
# COMPACT_ATOMS: atom_id res chain seq x y z
N MET A 1 -42.93 13.90 -38.17
CA MET A 1 -42.94 13.20 -36.87
C MET A 1 -41.49 12.98 -36.48
N ASP A 2 -40.98 13.91 -35.67
CA ASP A 2 -39.63 13.89 -35.12
C ASP A 2 -39.38 12.63 -34.31
N LYS A 3 -38.32 11.90 -34.63
CA LYS A 3 -37.70 10.97 -33.69
C LYS A 3 -36.91 11.81 -32.69
N SER A 4 -37.48 12.02 -31.52
CA SER A 4 -36.78 12.58 -30.37
C SER A 4 -35.48 11.81 -30.14
N TYR A 5 -34.34 12.49 -30.22
CA TYR A 5 -33.06 12.02 -29.71
C TYR A 5 -33.23 11.65 -28.23
N SER A 6 -32.95 10.41 -27.83
CA SER A 6 -33.09 9.99 -26.43
C SER A 6 -32.03 10.69 -25.57
N GLN A 7 -32.47 11.56 -24.67
CA GLN A 7 -31.75 11.87 -23.43
C GLN A 7 -31.47 10.56 -22.65
N ASP A 8 -30.34 10.50 -21.94
CA ASP A 8 -29.95 9.47 -20.95
C ASP A 8 -29.31 8.14 -21.39
N LYS A 9 -28.08 8.18 -21.94
CA LYS A 9 -27.11 7.09 -21.66
C LYS A 9 -26.02 7.59 -20.72
N ARG A 10 -26.24 7.41 -19.41
CA ARG A 10 -25.21 7.61 -18.38
C ARG A 10 -24.11 6.56 -18.54
N THR A 11 -22.86 7.02 -18.60
CA THR A 11 -21.66 6.19 -18.78
C THR A 11 -21.04 5.84 -17.44
N ILE A 12 -21.02 4.55 -17.10
CA ILE A 12 -20.44 4.06 -15.85
C ILE A 12 -19.18 3.27 -16.17
N VAL A 13 -18.07 3.63 -15.54
CA VAL A 13 -16.78 2.96 -15.74
C VAL A 13 -16.27 2.35 -14.43
N SER A 14 -15.28 1.47 -14.52
CA SER A 14 -14.54 1.01 -13.33
C SER A 14 -13.04 1.23 -13.45
N PHE A 15 -12.39 1.32 -12.29
CA PHE A 15 -10.94 1.16 -12.19
C PHE A 15 -10.61 -0.02 -11.26
N THR A 16 -9.68 -0.86 -11.71
CA THR A 16 -9.25 -2.07 -11.01
C THR A 16 -7.74 -2.20 -11.09
N MET A 17 -7.08 -2.49 -9.96
CA MET A 17 -5.68 -2.91 -9.93
C MET A 17 -5.62 -4.43 -9.76
N VAL A 18 -4.83 -5.10 -10.59
CA VAL A 18 -4.69 -6.57 -10.57
C VAL A 18 -3.23 -6.99 -10.57
N LYS A 19 -2.91 -8.07 -9.85
CA LYS A 19 -1.62 -8.78 -9.93
C LYS A 19 -1.87 -10.20 -10.42
N ASN A 20 -2.07 -11.17 -9.53
CA ASN A 20 -2.20 -12.60 -9.88
C ASN A 20 -3.64 -13.09 -9.67
N GLU A 21 -4.48 -12.96 -10.70
CA GLU A 21 -5.91 -13.26 -10.67
C GLU A 21 -6.36 -14.09 -11.89
N ALA A 22 -5.47 -14.90 -12.48
CA ALA A 22 -5.75 -15.61 -13.74
C ALA A 22 -6.95 -16.58 -13.70
N ASP A 23 -7.28 -17.10 -12.51
CA ASP A 23 -8.41 -17.98 -12.24
C ASP A 23 -9.76 -17.25 -12.16
N ILE A 24 -9.79 -15.93 -11.97
CA ILE A 24 -11.04 -15.16 -11.84
C ILE A 24 -11.16 -13.97 -12.79
N ILE A 25 -10.05 -13.48 -13.35
CA ILE A 25 -10.02 -12.22 -14.11
C ILE A 25 -10.91 -12.25 -15.37
N GLU A 26 -11.03 -13.42 -16.02
CA GLU A 26 -11.90 -13.55 -17.19
C GLU A 26 -13.37 -13.37 -16.81
N VAL A 27 -13.84 -14.11 -15.81
CA VAL A 27 -15.22 -13.99 -15.36
C VAL A 27 -15.49 -12.61 -14.77
N PHE A 28 -14.51 -12.02 -14.06
CA PHE A 28 -14.58 -10.65 -13.53
C PHE A 28 -14.89 -9.63 -14.62
N VAL A 29 -14.12 -9.66 -15.72
CA VAL A 29 -14.33 -8.75 -16.85
C VAL A 29 -15.69 -9.01 -17.50
N ARG A 30 -15.96 -10.26 -17.91
CA ARG A 30 -17.18 -10.59 -18.67
C ARG A 30 -18.45 -10.29 -17.87
N TYR A 31 -18.43 -10.54 -16.56
CA TYR A 31 -19.57 -10.32 -15.69
C TYR A 31 -19.80 -8.83 -15.42
N ASN A 32 -18.77 -8.08 -15.02
CA ASN A 32 -18.93 -6.67 -14.65
C ASN A 32 -19.29 -5.78 -15.86
N LEU A 33 -18.89 -6.16 -17.08
CA LEU A 33 -19.32 -5.48 -18.31
C LEU A 33 -20.82 -5.57 -18.61
N LYS A 34 -21.59 -6.37 -17.87
CA LYS A 34 -23.06 -6.31 -17.90
C LYS A 34 -23.60 -5.03 -17.24
N PHE A 35 -22.81 -4.41 -16.37
CA PHE A 35 -23.17 -3.23 -15.56
C PHE A 35 -22.39 -1.98 -15.97
N LEU A 36 -21.21 -2.16 -16.56
CA LEU A 36 -20.25 -1.10 -16.87
C LEU A 36 -20.13 -0.92 -18.38
N ASP A 37 -19.97 0.33 -18.80
CA ASP A 37 -19.70 0.67 -20.20
C ASP A 37 -18.22 0.47 -20.57
N HIS A 38 -17.29 0.57 -19.60
CA HIS A 38 -15.86 0.42 -19.82
C HIS A 38 -15.10 0.08 -18.53
N MET A 39 -14.00 -0.68 -18.62
CA MET A 39 -13.15 -1.00 -17.47
C MET A 39 -11.69 -0.59 -17.70
N PHE A 40 -11.15 0.20 -16.77
CA PHE A 40 -9.72 0.53 -16.70
C PHE A 40 -9.02 -0.46 -15.77
N ILE A 41 -8.05 -1.19 -16.29
CA ILE A 41 -7.36 -2.25 -15.54
C ILE A 41 -5.86 -1.96 -15.52
N SER A 42 -5.34 -1.70 -14.33
CA SER A 42 -3.90 -1.55 -14.06
C SER A 42 -3.30 -2.90 -13.67
N ILE A 43 -2.36 -3.38 -14.48
CA ILE A 43 -1.72 -4.69 -14.39
C ILE A 43 -0.38 -4.52 -13.67
N ASN A 44 -0.33 -4.92 -12.41
CA ASN A 44 0.83 -4.79 -11.53
C ASN A 44 1.67 -6.06 -11.57
N ARG A 45 2.60 -6.16 -12.54
CA ARG A 45 3.59 -7.24 -12.69
C ARG A 45 3.07 -8.64 -12.27
N PRO A 46 2.07 -9.20 -12.97
CA PRO A 46 1.63 -10.57 -12.75
C PRO A 46 2.76 -11.58 -12.98
N ASN A 47 2.74 -12.62 -12.15
CA ASN A 47 3.55 -13.83 -12.28
C ASN A 47 2.74 -15.02 -12.83
N ASP A 48 1.46 -14.81 -13.12
CA ASP A 48 0.56 -15.78 -13.75
C ASP A 48 0.06 -15.27 -15.12
N GLU A 49 -0.92 -15.96 -15.69
CA GLU A 49 -1.47 -15.62 -17.00
C GLU A 49 -2.46 -14.43 -17.00
N THR A 50 -2.61 -13.69 -15.90
CA THR A 50 -3.55 -12.56 -15.80
C THR A 50 -3.38 -11.57 -16.95
N ARG A 51 -2.13 -11.22 -17.27
CA ARG A 51 -1.82 -10.30 -18.39
C ARG A 51 -2.26 -10.89 -19.74
N THR A 52 -1.96 -12.17 -19.97
CA THR A 52 -2.29 -12.86 -21.23
C THR A 52 -3.79 -12.90 -21.44
N ILE A 53 -4.54 -13.26 -20.39
CA ILE A 53 -6.01 -13.32 -20.39
C ILE A 53 -6.59 -11.93 -20.70
N LEU A 54 -6.15 -10.88 -20.01
CA LEU A 54 -6.61 -9.51 -20.26
C LEU A 54 -6.33 -9.02 -21.69
N LYS A 55 -5.14 -9.31 -22.22
CA LYS A 55 -4.78 -8.97 -23.61
C LYS A 55 -5.67 -9.70 -24.61
N ASN A 56 -6.03 -10.94 -24.34
CA ASN A 56 -6.93 -11.70 -25.21
C ASN A 56 -8.37 -11.16 -25.14
N LEU A 57 -8.86 -10.81 -23.95
CA LEU A 57 -10.16 -10.15 -23.77
C LEU A 57 -10.24 -8.79 -24.49
N LEU A 58 -9.16 -8.00 -24.46
CA LEU A 58 -9.08 -6.77 -25.25
C LEU A 58 -9.11 -7.06 -26.76
N LYS A 59 -8.41 -8.11 -27.24
CA LYS A 59 -8.43 -8.53 -28.65
C LYS A 59 -9.81 -9.02 -29.11
N GLU A 60 -10.63 -9.55 -28.22
CA GLU A 60 -12.03 -9.87 -28.52
C GLU A 60 -12.90 -8.62 -28.77
N GLY A 61 -12.40 -7.43 -28.45
CA GLY A 61 -13.12 -6.17 -28.57
C GLY A 61 -13.95 -5.80 -27.33
N LEU A 62 -13.68 -6.43 -26.18
CA LEU A 62 -14.30 -5.99 -24.92
C LEU A 62 -13.82 -4.57 -24.55
N PRO A 63 -14.69 -3.70 -24.00
CA PRO A 63 -14.38 -2.30 -23.70
C PRO A 63 -13.46 -2.19 -22.48
N LEU A 64 -12.17 -2.41 -22.73
CA LEU A 64 -11.11 -2.41 -21.74
C LEU A 64 -10.06 -1.36 -22.11
N THR A 65 -9.45 -0.75 -21.09
CA THR A 65 -8.17 -0.06 -21.22
C THR A 65 -7.19 -0.68 -20.24
N LEU A 66 -6.09 -1.21 -20.76
CA LEU A 66 -5.06 -1.87 -19.97
C LEU A 66 -3.89 -0.91 -19.76
N TRP A 67 -3.44 -0.78 -18.51
CA TRP A 67 -2.21 -0.07 -18.16
C TRP A 67 -1.24 -1.02 -17.48
N GLU A 68 0.05 -0.94 -17.81
CA GLU A 68 1.07 -1.63 -17.05
C GLU A 68 1.47 -0.77 -15.84
N ASP A 69 1.57 -1.39 -14.66
CA ASP A 69 2.10 -0.79 -13.43
C ASP A 69 3.42 -1.47 -13.06
N ASP A 70 4.51 -0.79 -13.43
CA ASP A 70 5.88 -1.22 -13.18
C ASP A 70 6.45 -0.67 -11.86
N ASP A 71 5.64 0.00 -11.03
CA ASP A 71 6.08 0.50 -9.72
C ASP A 71 5.92 -0.58 -8.61
N PRO A 72 7.01 -1.02 -7.95
CA PRO A 72 6.96 -2.03 -6.88
C PRO A 72 6.32 -1.52 -5.60
N SER A 73 6.12 -0.21 -5.47
CA SER A 73 5.53 0.38 -4.28
C SER A 73 4.10 -0.14 -4.07
N PHE A 74 3.83 -0.50 -2.81
CA PHE A 74 2.50 -0.88 -2.35
C PHE A 74 1.72 0.38 -1.91
N GLU A 75 1.58 1.36 -2.81
CA GLU A 75 0.88 2.63 -2.57
C GLU A 75 -0.51 2.63 -3.23
N GLN A 76 -1.37 1.66 -2.88
CA GLN A 76 -2.67 1.44 -3.53
C GLN A 76 -3.54 2.71 -3.58
N ASN A 77 -3.67 3.42 -2.45
CA ASN A 77 -4.45 4.66 -2.36
C ASN A 77 -3.96 5.75 -3.33
N LYS A 78 -2.64 5.95 -3.42
CA LYS A 78 -2.02 6.93 -4.30
C LYS A 78 -2.23 6.55 -5.75
N LYS A 79 -1.91 5.30 -6.13
CA LYS A 79 -2.09 4.79 -7.50
C LYS A 79 -3.54 4.86 -7.95
N THR A 80 -4.48 4.51 -7.07
CA THR A 80 -5.92 4.62 -7.37
C THR A 80 -6.37 6.07 -7.52
N THR A 81 -5.85 6.98 -6.70
CA THR A 81 -6.12 8.42 -6.81
C THR A 81 -5.57 9.00 -8.11
N GLU A 82 -4.32 8.67 -8.46
CA GLU A 82 -3.68 9.10 -9.71
C GLU A 82 -4.42 8.56 -10.93
N ALA A 83 -4.84 7.29 -10.89
CA ALA A 83 -5.68 6.68 -11.90
C ALA A 83 -7.01 7.43 -12.07
N TYR A 84 -7.74 7.69 -10.98
CA TYR A 84 -8.98 8.45 -11.04
C TYR A 84 -8.78 9.85 -11.66
N HIS A 85 -7.72 10.56 -11.26
CA HIS A 85 -7.39 11.87 -11.85
C HIS A 85 -7.06 11.77 -13.33
N LYS A 86 -6.31 10.74 -13.74
CA LYS A 86 -5.99 10.49 -15.15
C LYS A 86 -7.24 10.22 -15.99
N ILE A 87 -8.10 9.28 -15.57
CA ILE A 87 -9.34 8.94 -16.27
C ILE A 87 -10.23 10.18 -16.37
N SER A 88 -10.39 10.90 -15.26
CA SER A 88 -11.17 12.14 -15.20
C SER A 88 -10.64 13.20 -16.15
N LYS A 89 -9.33 13.33 -16.29
CA LYS A 89 -8.73 14.31 -17.19
C LYS A 89 -8.94 13.97 -18.67
N GLU A 90 -8.85 12.69 -19.01
CA GLU A 90 -8.77 12.23 -20.40
C GLU A 90 -10.13 11.86 -21.00
N LEU A 91 -11.12 11.52 -20.18
CA LEU A 91 -12.38 10.90 -20.62
C LEU A 91 -13.58 11.50 -19.90
N ASN A 92 -14.71 11.52 -20.61
CA ASN A 92 -15.99 11.92 -20.05
C ASN A 92 -16.79 10.68 -19.63
N PHE A 93 -17.11 10.58 -18.35
CA PHE A 93 -17.96 9.54 -17.77
C PHE A 93 -18.82 10.14 -16.67
N ASP A 94 -19.89 9.45 -16.28
CA ASP A 94 -20.85 9.94 -15.30
C ASP A 94 -20.58 9.40 -13.88
N ALA A 95 -20.09 8.17 -13.78
CA ALA A 95 -19.70 7.55 -12.52
C ALA A 95 -18.55 6.57 -12.68
N ILE A 96 -17.74 6.43 -11.63
CA ILE A 96 -16.67 5.44 -11.54
C ILE A 96 -16.79 4.60 -10.28
N VAL A 97 -16.61 3.28 -10.45
CA VAL A 97 -16.55 2.30 -9.36
C VAL A 97 -15.14 1.74 -9.25
N PHE A 98 -14.65 1.59 -8.02
CA PHE A 98 -13.32 1.02 -7.76
C PHE A 98 -13.47 -0.42 -7.27
N LEU A 99 -13.17 -1.38 -8.14
CA LEU A 99 -13.39 -2.81 -7.90
C LEU A 99 -12.05 -3.53 -7.68
N ASP A 100 -12.01 -4.42 -6.70
CA ASP A 100 -11.00 -5.48 -6.63
C ASP A 100 -11.40 -6.61 -7.61
N ALA A 101 -10.43 -7.41 -8.08
CA ALA A 101 -10.68 -8.44 -9.10
C ALA A 101 -11.61 -9.59 -8.64
N ASP A 102 -11.84 -9.68 -7.32
CA ASP A 102 -12.76 -10.61 -6.68
C ASP A 102 -14.12 -9.96 -6.33
N GLU A 103 -14.43 -8.78 -6.88
CA GLU A 103 -15.68 -8.04 -6.63
C GLU A 103 -16.58 -7.92 -7.88
N PHE A 104 -17.85 -8.26 -7.73
CA PHE A 104 -18.83 -8.34 -8.82
C PHE A 104 -20.08 -7.52 -8.50
N ILE A 105 -20.44 -6.60 -9.40
CA ILE A 105 -21.62 -5.75 -9.24
C ILE A 105 -22.89 -6.57 -9.40
N TYR A 106 -23.85 -6.47 -8.49
CA TYR A 106 -25.14 -7.11 -8.70
C TYR A 106 -26.29 -6.37 -7.99
N GLY A 107 -27.49 -6.55 -8.52
CA GLY A 107 -28.70 -5.79 -8.16
C GLY A 107 -29.21 -4.98 -9.35
N ASP A 108 -30.00 -3.95 -9.08
CA ASP A 108 -30.60 -3.11 -10.10
C ASP A 108 -29.67 -1.95 -10.51
N ILE A 109 -29.14 -2.02 -11.73
CA ILE A 109 -28.21 -1.01 -12.28
C ILE A 109 -28.88 0.33 -12.59
N SER A 110 -30.21 0.35 -12.76
CA SER A 110 -30.96 1.59 -13.00
C SER A 110 -30.77 2.58 -11.86
N GLU A 111 -30.59 2.08 -10.64
CA GLU A 111 -30.35 2.87 -9.45
C GLU A 111 -29.09 3.75 -9.57
N ILE A 112 -27.99 3.25 -10.15
CA ILE A 112 -26.82 4.12 -10.39
C ILE A 112 -27.20 5.23 -11.37
N LYS A 113 -27.84 4.88 -12.48
CA LYS A 113 -28.16 5.82 -13.56
C LYS A 113 -29.05 6.96 -13.08
N GLU A 114 -30.00 6.67 -12.21
CA GLU A 114 -30.94 7.64 -11.64
C GLU A 114 -30.35 8.48 -10.50
N ASN A 115 -29.39 7.92 -9.73
CA ASN A 115 -28.80 8.61 -8.58
C ASN A 115 -27.53 9.43 -8.91
N ILE A 116 -27.05 9.43 -10.15
CA ILE A 116 -25.88 10.23 -10.54
C ILE A 116 -26.16 11.72 -10.35
N LYS A 117 -25.52 12.28 -9.34
CA LYS A 117 -25.42 13.72 -9.10
C LYS A 117 -23.93 14.07 -9.12
N PRO A 118 -23.45 14.87 -10.10
CA PRO A 118 -22.04 15.20 -10.20
C PRO A 118 -21.44 15.62 -8.86
N GLY A 119 -20.34 14.99 -8.50
CA GLY A 119 -19.64 15.22 -7.24
C GLY A 119 -20.21 14.47 -6.03
N ASN A 120 -21.30 13.70 -6.14
CA ASN A 120 -21.71 12.81 -5.06
C ASN A 120 -20.82 11.57 -4.98
N VAL A 121 -20.67 11.05 -3.76
CA VAL A 121 -20.04 9.77 -3.47
C VAL A 121 -21.06 8.86 -2.81
N TYR A 122 -21.28 7.68 -3.38
CA TYR A 122 -22.19 6.69 -2.81
C TYR A 122 -21.43 5.45 -2.34
N GLN A 123 -22.01 4.77 -1.36
CA GLN A 123 -21.51 3.48 -0.89
C GLN A 123 -22.33 2.31 -1.43
N MET A 124 -21.65 1.22 -1.77
CA MET A 124 -22.24 -0.07 -2.15
C MET A 124 -21.87 -1.12 -1.10
N ASP A 125 -22.88 -1.85 -0.62
CA ASP A 125 -22.66 -2.93 0.34
C ASP A 125 -21.87 -4.06 -0.27
N ARG A 126 -20.89 -4.58 0.48
CA ARG A 126 -20.09 -5.73 0.07
C ARG A 126 -20.51 -6.99 0.82
N LEU A 127 -20.75 -8.06 0.08
CA LEU A 127 -21.27 -9.32 0.59
C LEU A 127 -20.31 -10.45 0.25
N GLU A 128 -19.84 -11.15 1.28
CA GLU A 128 -18.87 -12.23 1.15
C GLU A 128 -19.52 -13.51 0.65
N TYR A 129 -19.11 -13.96 -0.52
CA TYR A 129 -19.39 -15.28 -1.05
C TYR A 129 -18.39 -16.29 -0.51
N VAL A 130 -18.91 -17.37 0.05
CA VAL A 130 -18.22 -18.20 1.03
C VAL A 130 -17.55 -19.39 0.36
N TYR A 131 -16.25 -19.55 0.64
CA TYR A 131 -15.50 -20.74 0.32
C TYR A 131 -16.01 -21.93 1.12
N LEU A 132 -16.50 -22.98 0.46
CA LEU A 132 -16.91 -24.24 1.12
C LEU A 132 -15.99 -25.41 0.73
N GLU A 133 -15.46 -25.35 -0.48
CA GLU A 133 -14.58 -26.32 -1.10
C GLU A 133 -13.72 -25.63 -2.18
N ASP A 134 -12.65 -26.31 -2.61
CA ASP A 134 -11.80 -25.82 -3.70
C ASP A 134 -12.55 -25.81 -5.02
N VAL A 135 -12.50 -24.66 -5.69
CA VAL A 135 -12.92 -24.51 -7.08
C VAL A 135 -11.71 -24.80 -7.98
N SER A 136 -11.88 -25.70 -8.96
CA SER A 136 -10.79 -26.01 -9.91
C SER A 136 -10.48 -24.79 -10.77
N PHE A 137 -9.22 -24.62 -11.17
CA PHE A 137 -8.77 -23.42 -11.88
C PHE A 137 -9.58 -23.11 -13.15
N ASN A 138 -10.06 -24.14 -13.87
CA ASN A 138 -10.82 -24.00 -15.10
C ASN A 138 -12.35 -23.86 -14.90
N GLU A 139 -12.82 -23.84 -13.67
CA GLU A 139 -14.25 -23.73 -13.37
C GLU A 139 -14.67 -22.29 -13.12
N ASN A 140 -15.91 -21.96 -13.49
CA ASN A 140 -16.46 -20.65 -13.23
C ASN A 140 -16.76 -20.48 -11.73
N VAL A 141 -15.95 -19.66 -11.05
CA VAL A 141 -16.09 -19.35 -9.62
C VAL A 141 -17.51 -18.92 -9.25
N LEU A 142 -18.17 -18.13 -10.10
CA LEU A 142 -19.53 -17.63 -9.84
C LEU A 142 -20.61 -18.72 -9.91
N GLU A 143 -20.33 -19.85 -10.58
CA GLU A 143 -21.23 -21.00 -10.66
C GLU A 143 -21.00 -22.00 -9.53
N LYS A 144 -19.81 -22.00 -8.93
CA LYS A 144 -19.44 -22.92 -7.86
C LYS A 144 -19.70 -22.32 -6.48
N ILE A 145 -19.39 -21.04 -6.31
CA ILE A 145 -19.58 -20.33 -5.05
C ILE A 145 -20.92 -19.57 -5.10
N LYS A 146 -21.97 -20.15 -4.49
CA LYS A 146 -23.36 -19.64 -4.58
C LYS A 146 -23.97 -19.19 -3.25
N TYR A 147 -23.23 -19.35 -2.16
CA TYR A 147 -23.67 -18.98 -0.83
C TYR A 147 -22.89 -17.77 -0.36
N ARG A 148 -23.60 -16.79 0.21
CA ARG A 148 -22.98 -15.63 0.84
C ARG A 148 -23.32 -15.53 2.31
N ARG A 149 -22.47 -14.83 3.07
CA ARG A 149 -22.72 -14.52 4.49
C ARG A 149 -23.98 -13.65 4.63
N LYS A 150 -24.75 -13.85 5.71
CA LYS A 150 -25.78 -12.88 6.16
C LYS A 150 -25.16 -11.53 6.59
N LYS A 151 -23.92 -11.58 7.10
CA LYS A 151 -23.17 -10.43 7.59
C LYS A 151 -22.57 -9.63 6.41
N TYR A 152 -22.74 -8.31 6.46
CA TYR A 152 -22.13 -7.38 5.52
C TYR A 152 -20.66 -7.12 5.86
N GLN A 153 -19.85 -6.89 4.83
CA GLN A 153 -18.47 -6.40 4.95
C GLN A 153 -18.42 -4.87 4.80
N SER A 154 -17.23 -4.29 4.90
CA SER A 154 -17.02 -2.87 4.64
C SER A 154 -17.44 -2.50 3.22
N ALA A 155 -18.29 -1.48 3.11
CA ALA A 155 -18.79 -0.98 1.84
C ALA A 155 -17.66 -0.39 0.96
N LYS A 156 -17.90 -0.33 -0.35
CA LYS A 156 -17.01 0.30 -1.34
C LYS A 156 -17.62 1.58 -1.86
N SER A 157 -16.78 2.52 -2.27
CA SER A 157 -17.21 3.82 -2.77
C SER A 157 -17.36 3.85 -4.29
N LEU A 158 -18.39 4.54 -4.75
CA LEU A 158 -18.64 4.95 -6.14
C LEU A 158 -18.62 6.48 -6.17
N ILE A 159 -17.90 7.06 -7.13
CA ILE A 159 -17.84 8.52 -7.32
C ILE A 159 -18.66 8.89 -8.54
N CYS A 160 -19.65 9.77 -8.38
CA CYS A 160 -20.31 10.45 -9.48
C CYS A 160 -19.42 11.59 -9.96
N GLN A 161 -19.03 11.57 -11.22
CA GLN A 161 -17.96 12.40 -11.75
C GLN A 161 -18.28 13.89 -11.61
N ASP A 162 -17.28 14.67 -11.16
CA ASP A 162 -17.28 16.12 -11.24
C ASP A 162 -16.07 16.60 -12.03
N GLN A 163 -16.28 16.84 -13.33
CA GLN A 163 -15.23 17.20 -14.26
C GLN A 163 -14.50 18.51 -13.88
N LYS A 164 -15.13 19.39 -13.09
CA LYS A 164 -14.54 20.67 -12.71
C LYS A 164 -13.67 20.57 -11.46
N ASP A 165 -13.84 19.52 -10.65
CA ASP A 165 -13.25 19.46 -9.31
C ASP A 165 -12.67 18.09 -8.92
N TYR A 166 -12.50 17.18 -9.89
CA TYR A 166 -12.03 15.81 -9.66
C TYR A 166 -10.67 15.73 -8.95
N THR A 167 -9.79 16.72 -9.12
CA THR A 167 -8.45 16.75 -8.49
C THR A 167 -8.49 16.84 -6.96
N ASN A 168 -9.62 17.28 -6.40
CA ASN A 168 -9.81 17.38 -4.95
C ASN A 168 -10.26 16.08 -4.27
N TYR A 169 -10.55 15.03 -5.05
CA TYR A 169 -10.88 13.70 -4.54
C TYR A 169 -9.63 12.86 -4.34
N LYS A 170 -9.58 12.13 -3.22
CA LYS A 170 -8.57 11.12 -2.91
C LYS A 170 -9.26 9.83 -2.48
N ILE A 171 -8.79 8.70 -2.98
CA ILE A 171 -9.35 7.39 -2.67
C ILE A 171 -8.52 6.76 -1.54
N GLY A 172 -9.19 6.32 -0.48
CA GLY A 172 -8.57 5.66 0.67
C GLY A 172 -8.18 4.21 0.38
N ASN A 173 -7.36 3.63 1.24
CA ASN A 173 -6.93 2.23 1.11
C ASN A 173 -8.13 1.26 1.06
N GLY A 174 -8.03 0.25 0.20
CA GLY A 174 -9.11 -0.70 -0.05
C GLY A 174 -10.35 -0.10 -0.72
N ASN A 175 -10.29 1.15 -1.22
CA ASN A 175 -11.40 1.82 -1.90
C ASN A 175 -12.69 1.99 -1.06
N HIS A 176 -12.57 1.89 0.27
CA HIS A 176 -13.71 1.99 1.20
C HIS A 176 -14.17 3.42 1.45
N TYR A 177 -13.25 4.38 1.33
CA TYR A 177 -13.47 5.78 1.67
C TYR A 177 -13.00 6.69 0.55
N VAL A 178 -13.71 7.79 0.36
CA VAL A 178 -13.30 8.88 -0.51
C VAL A 178 -13.17 10.13 0.34
N TYR A 179 -12.10 10.88 0.12
CA TYR A 179 -11.85 12.17 0.75
C TYR A 179 -11.96 13.26 -0.29
N TYR A 180 -12.73 14.30 0.01
CA TYR A 180 -12.84 15.50 -0.81
C TYR A 180 -12.36 16.70 -0.01
N LYS A 181 -11.38 17.43 -0.53
CA LYS A 181 -10.73 18.58 0.16
C LYS A 181 -10.29 18.23 1.59
N GLY A 182 -9.76 17.02 1.77
CA GLY A 182 -9.25 16.51 3.05
C GLY A 182 -10.29 15.97 4.03
N LYS A 183 -11.59 16.01 3.69
CA LYS A 183 -12.67 15.47 4.54
C LYS A 183 -13.27 14.23 3.90
N GLN A 184 -13.58 13.23 4.71
CA GLN A 184 -14.30 12.04 4.24
C GLN A 184 -15.66 12.46 3.66
N LYS A 185 -16.02 11.91 2.51
CA LYS A 185 -17.23 12.26 1.76
C LYS A 185 -18.05 11.01 1.44
N ILE A 186 -19.29 11.00 1.90
CA ILE A 186 -20.31 9.99 1.62
C ILE A 186 -21.65 10.75 1.59
N ASP A 187 -22.33 10.71 0.45
CA ASP A 187 -23.59 11.42 0.21
C ASP A 187 -24.81 10.47 0.28
N GLY A 188 -24.57 9.16 0.24
CA GLY A 188 -25.62 8.17 0.41
C GLY A 188 -25.14 6.74 0.22
N LYS A 189 -26.08 5.81 0.20
CA LYS A 189 -25.86 4.39 0.04
C LYS A 189 -26.83 3.84 -1.00
N LEU A 190 -26.32 3.03 -1.93
CA LEU A 190 -27.09 2.37 -2.97
C LEU A 190 -27.61 1.02 -2.46
N ASN A 191 -28.74 0.56 -3.02
CA ASN A 191 -29.22 -0.81 -2.88
C ASN A 191 -28.43 -1.80 -3.73
N LEU A 192 -27.74 -1.32 -4.77
CA LEU A 192 -26.76 -2.09 -5.53
C LEU A 192 -25.60 -2.56 -4.64
N LYS A 193 -25.15 -3.80 -4.87
CA LYS A 193 -24.19 -4.48 -4.00
C LYS A 193 -23.00 -5.01 -4.78
N LEU A 194 -21.96 -5.38 -4.03
CA LEU A 194 -20.80 -6.10 -4.53
C LEU A 194 -20.77 -7.50 -3.92
N ALA A 195 -20.86 -8.50 -4.78
CA ALA A 195 -20.56 -9.88 -4.44
C ALA A 195 -19.03 -10.04 -4.42
N HIS A 196 -18.48 -10.46 -3.29
CA HIS A 196 -17.04 -10.52 -3.06
C HIS A 196 -16.58 -11.96 -2.83
N PHE A 197 -15.63 -12.44 -3.63
CA PHE A 197 -15.13 -13.82 -3.67
C PHE A 197 -13.65 -13.88 -3.23
N PRO A 198 -13.34 -13.52 -1.96
CA PRO A 198 -11.96 -13.32 -1.51
C PRO A 198 -11.10 -14.60 -1.58
N TYR A 199 -11.76 -15.76 -1.48
CA TYR A 199 -11.15 -17.09 -1.38
C TYR A 199 -11.91 -18.07 -2.28
N ARG A 200 -11.15 -18.81 -3.10
CA ARG A 200 -11.73 -19.75 -4.10
C ARG A 200 -11.01 -21.09 -4.19
N SER A 201 -9.75 -21.14 -3.77
CA SER A 201 -9.02 -22.41 -3.61
C SER A 201 -7.89 -22.30 -2.58
N THR A 202 -7.43 -23.43 -2.06
CA THR A 202 -6.23 -23.55 -1.23
C THR A 202 -4.98 -23.04 -1.95
N ASN A 203 -4.83 -23.34 -3.24
CA ASN A 203 -3.76 -22.81 -4.09
C ASN A 203 -3.81 -21.29 -4.16
N GLN A 204 -4.97 -20.72 -4.47
CA GLN A 204 -5.17 -19.28 -4.52
C GLN A 204 -4.87 -18.61 -3.18
N PHE A 205 -5.38 -19.15 -2.08
CA PHE A 205 -5.13 -18.64 -0.74
C PHE A 205 -3.63 -18.64 -0.42
N THR A 206 -2.94 -19.75 -0.72
CA THR A 206 -1.50 -19.90 -0.45
C THR A 206 -0.70 -18.88 -1.27
N ASN A 207 -0.95 -18.83 -2.59
CA ASN A 207 -0.26 -17.92 -3.50
C ASN A 207 -0.46 -16.46 -3.11
N LYS A 208 -1.71 -16.04 -2.89
CA LYS A 208 -2.06 -14.68 -2.49
C LYS A 208 -1.33 -14.25 -1.21
N ASN A 209 -1.36 -15.09 -0.17
CA ASN A 209 -0.81 -14.70 1.13
C ASN A 209 0.72 -14.78 1.18
N ILE A 210 1.34 -15.78 0.57
CA ILE A 210 2.81 -15.88 0.52
C ILE A 210 3.39 -14.73 -0.31
N LEU A 211 2.91 -14.52 -1.53
CA LEU A 211 3.47 -13.52 -2.45
C LEU A 211 3.25 -12.09 -1.95
N ASN A 212 2.05 -11.76 -1.45
CA ASN A 212 1.77 -10.41 -0.95
C ASN A 212 2.57 -10.09 0.34
N TRP A 213 2.71 -11.06 1.26
CA TRP A 213 3.50 -10.83 2.46
C TRP A 213 4.99 -10.67 2.15
N LEU A 214 5.55 -11.52 1.26
CA LEU A 214 6.93 -11.37 0.78
C LEU A 214 7.14 -10.01 0.10
N SER A 215 6.23 -9.58 -0.77
CA SER A 215 6.31 -8.29 -1.46
C SER A 215 6.32 -7.11 -0.47
N LEU A 216 5.50 -7.16 0.59
CA LEU A 216 5.55 -6.16 1.65
C LEU A 216 6.90 -6.15 2.38
N MET A 217 7.44 -7.31 2.73
CA MET A 217 8.75 -7.42 3.40
C MET A 217 9.90 -6.95 2.52
N PHE A 218 9.86 -7.22 1.20
CA PHE A 218 10.86 -6.70 0.27
C PHE A 218 10.86 -5.17 0.21
N ASN A 219 9.68 -4.56 0.23
CA ASN A 219 9.55 -3.10 0.22
C ASN A 219 9.87 -2.47 1.58
N ASN A 220 9.65 -3.19 2.68
CA ASN A 220 9.95 -2.73 4.03
C ASN A 220 10.42 -3.88 4.94
N PRO A 221 11.72 -4.18 4.96
CA PRO A 221 12.28 -5.28 5.76
C PRO A 221 12.02 -5.15 7.26
N ALA A 222 11.78 -3.95 7.78
CA ALA A 222 11.46 -3.74 9.19
C ALA A 222 10.15 -4.45 9.61
N LEU A 223 9.26 -4.78 8.66
CA LEU A 223 8.03 -5.52 8.93
C LEU A 223 8.26 -6.94 9.45
N LEU A 224 9.45 -7.53 9.24
CA LEU A 224 9.81 -8.85 9.77
C LEU A 224 9.72 -8.92 11.30
N HIS A 225 10.06 -7.82 11.97
CA HIS A 225 10.15 -7.73 13.44
C HIS A 225 9.12 -6.77 14.04
N ALA A 226 8.25 -6.18 13.21
CA ALA A 226 7.28 -5.20 13.68
C ALA A 226 6.19 -5.87 14.53
N GLU A 227 5.92 -5.35 15.72
CA GLU A 227 4.79 -5.81 16.55
C GLU A 227 3.46 -5.58 15.82
N ASN A 228 3.29 -4.37 15.26
CA ASN A 228 2.15 -3.96 14.45
C ASN A 228 2.57 -3.74 12.99
N THR A 229 1.73 -4.16 12.04
CA THR A 229 2.03 -4.06 10.61
C THR A 229 0.80 -3.68 9.80
N ILE A 230 0.99 -3.01 8.67
CA ILE A 230 0.01 -3.04 7.58
C ILE A 230 -0.10 -4.47 7.03
N GLY A 231 -1.27 -4.86 6.51
CA GLY A 231 -1.45 -6.22 5.98
C GLY A 231 -1.41 -7.32 7.04
N VAL A 232 -1.90 -7.07 8.27
CA VAL A 232 -1.97 -8.06 9.37
C VAL A 232 -2.55 -9.40 8.93
N HIS A 233 -3.58 -9.38 8.08
CA HIS A 233 -4.22 -10.58 7.57
C HIS A 233 -3.26 -11.43 6.71
N TRP A 234 -2.42 -10.80 5.87
CA TRP A 234 -1.40 -11.51 5.11
C TRP A 234 -0.32 -12.09 6.03
N ARG A 235 0.14 -11.35 7.05
CA ARG A 235 1.10 -11.87 8.04
C ARG A 235 0.57 -13.10 8.77
N ASN A 236 -0.68 -13.02 9.24
CA ASN A 236 -1.29 -14.11 10.00
C ASN A 236 -1.51 -15.35 9.12
N SER A 237 -1.93 -15.15 7.88
CA SER A 237 -2.10 -16.24 6.91
C SER A 237 -0.76 -16.85 6.51
N TYR A 238 0.26 -16.02 6.30
CA TYR A 238 1.63 -16.44 6.04
C TYR A 238 2.17 -17.33 7.16
N LYS A 239 2.06 -16.91 8.43
CA LYS A 239 2.48 -17.71 9.59
C LYS A 239 1.71 -19.03 9.67
N TYR A 240 0.38 -18.96 9.50
CA TYR A 240 -0.49 -20.14 9.53
C TYR A 240 -0.10 -21.19 8.47
N LEU A 241 0.28 -20.73 7.26
CA LEU A 241 0.77 -21.58 6.18
C LEU A 241 2.16 -22.18 6.50
N LEU A 242 3.08 -21.38 7.05
CA LEU A 242 4.42 -21.85 7.42
C LEU A 242 4.39 -22.91 8.52
N ASP A 243 3.55 -22.74 9.55
CA ASP A 243 3.39 -23.71 10.64
C ASP A 243 2.92 -25.09 10.14
N ARG A 244 2.34 -25.13 8.93
CA ARG A 244 1.87 -26.35 8.26
C ARG A 244 2.77 -26.81 7.12
N ASN A 245 3.96 -26.23 6.99
CA ASN A 245 4.87 -26.50 5.88
C ASN A 245 4.18 -26.35 4.51
N LEU A 246 3.36 -25.31 4.37
CA LEU A 246 2.56 -24.99 3.19
C LEU A 246 1.55 -26.08 2.76
N LYS A 247 1.31 -27.08 3.61
CA LYS A 247 0.28 -28.10 3.36
C LYS A 247 -1.04 -27.60 3.93
N LEU A 248 -2.01 -27.39 3.05
CA LEU A 248 -3.33 -26.89 3.44
C LEU A 248 -4.41 -27.69 2.74
N SER A 249 -5.23 -28.40 3.51
CA SER A 249 -6.44 -29.03 2.97
C SER A 249 -7.58 -28.01 2.85
N SER A 250 -8.62 -28.37 2.08
CA SER A 250 -9.82 -27.53 1.97
C SER A 250 -10.51 -27.31 3.33
N ASP A 251 -10.55 -28.35 4.17
CA ASP A 251 -11.15 -28.25 5.51
C ASP A 251 -10.30 -27.43 6.48
N ASP A 252 -8.96 -27.48 6.37
CA ASP A 252 -8.08 -26.60 7.12
C ASP A 252 -8.34 -25.13 6.77
N LEU A 253 -8.43 -24.82 5.47
CA LEU A 253 -8.70 -23.47 4.99
C LEU A 253 -10.07 -22.99 5.46
N PHE A 254 -11.12 -23.80 5.28
CA PHE A 254 -12.46 -23.48 5.77
C PHE A 254 -12.44 -23.15 7.27
N SER A 255 -11.79 -24.00 8.06
CA SER A 255 -11.69 -23.81 9.52
C SER A 255 -10.90 -22.56 9.89
N TYR A 256 -9.84 -22.25 9.14
CA TYR A 256 -9.07 -21.03 9.34
C TYR A 256 -9.88 -19.76 9.04
N LEU A 257 -10.63 -19.75 7.94
CA LEU A 257 -11.40 -18.59 7.50
C LEU A 257 -12.59 -18.33 8.42
N TYR A 258 -13.34 -19.38 8.75
CA TYR A 258 -14.64 -19.24 9.42
C TYR A 258 -14.62 -19.58 10.90
N LYS A 259 -13.47 -20.00 11.43
CA LYS A 259 -13.26 -20.32 12.86
C LYS A 259 -14.20 -21.42 13.37
N THR A 260 -14.58 -22.35 12.49
CA THR A 260 -15.41 -23.52 12.79
C THR A 260 -15.08 -24.67 11.85
N THR A 261 -15.21 -25.90 12.33
CA THR A 261 -15.14 -27.13 11.51
C THR A 261 -16.53 -27.66 11.16
N ASP A 262 -17.59 -27.17 11.82
CA ASP A 262 -18.97 -27.62 11.61
C ASP A 262 -19.60 -26.86 10.43
N LYS A 263 -19.47 -27.46 9.24
CA LYS A 263 -20.06 -26.93 8.00
C LYS A 263 -21.59 -26.89 8.03
N GLU A 264 -22.26 -27.80 8.75
CA GLU A 264 -23.72 -27.85 8.78
C GLU A 264 -24.29 -26.72 9.63
N SER A 265 -23.77 -26.52 10.83
CA SER A 265 -24.14 -25.37 11.66
C SER A 265 -23.81 -24.05 10.95
N PHE A 266 -22.66 -23.98 10.27
CA PHE A 266 -22.26 -22.78 9.55
C PHE A 266 -23.22 -22.39 8.41
N LYS A 267 -23.95 -23.33 7.80
CA LYS A 267 -24.97 -23.02 6.77
C LYS A 267 -26.07 -22.11 7.28
N GLU A 268 -26.35 -22.10 8.59
CA GLU A 268 -27.32 -21.18 9.19
C GLU A 268 -26.90 -19.71 9.06
N GLU A 269 -25.60 -19.42 8.89
CA GLU A 269 -25.09 -18.07 8.66
C GLU A 269 -25.12 -17.64 7.18
N LEU A 270 -25.54 -18.54 6.29
CA LEU A 270 -25.47 -18.37 4.84
C LEU A 270 -26.83 -18.05 4.23
N VAL A 271 -26.78 -17.44 3.05
CA VAL A 271 -27.91 -17.25 2.15
C VAL A 271 -27.51 -17.79 0.78
N PHE A 272 -28.33 -18.67 0.22
CA PHE A 272 -28.18 -19.10 -1.17
C PHE A 272 -28.63 -17.97 -2.11
N GLU A 273 -27.69 -17.39 -2.84
CA GLU A 273 -27.92 -16.25 -3.71
C GLU A 273 -26.95 -16.32 -4.90
N PRO A 274 -27.17 -17.22 -5.87
CA PRO A 274 -26.29 -17.36 -7.02
C PRO A 274 -26.35 -16.13 -7.94
N LEU A 275 -25.21 -15.74 -8.51
CA LEU A 275 -25.16 -14.69 -9.54
C LEU A 275 -25.59 -15.23 -10.91
N ASN A 276 -26.11 -14.34 -11.78
CA ASN A 276 -26.55 -14.73 -13.12
C ASN A 276 -25.38 -14.82 -14.12
N THR A 277 -24.95 -16.05 -14.41
CA THR A 277 -23.85 -16.35 -15.34
C THR A 277 -24.28 -16.91 -16.69
N LYS A 278 -25.58 -16.97 -17.01
CA LYS A 278 -26.10 -17.69 -18.19
C LYS A 278 -25.40 -17.35 -19.52
N ASP A 279 -25.03 -16.09 -19.71
CA ASP A 279 -24.41 -15.59 -20.94
C ASP A 279 -22.88 -15.41 -20.82
N ILE A 280 -22.24 -16.04 -19.83
CA ILE A 280 -20.80 -15.97 -19.62
C ILE A 280 -20.15 -17.27 -20.08
N HIS A 281 -19.27 -17.15 -21.07
CA HIS A 281 -18.47 -18.26 -21.57
C HIS A 281 -16.99 -17.97 -21.32
N LEU A 282 -16.34 -18.82 -20.53
CA LEU A 282 -14.89 -18.73 -20.28
C LEU A 282 -14.12 -19.40 -21.42
N ARG A 283 -13.03 -18.77 -21.86
CA ARG A 283 -12.18 -19.22 -22.97
C ARG A 283 -10.72 -19.31 -22.59
N TYR A 284 -10.28 -18.57 -21.59
CA TYR A 284 -8.89 -18.37 -21.21
C TYR A 284 -8.60 -18.81 -19.78
N THR A 285 -9.62 -19.00 -18.94
CA THR A 285 -9.50 -19.70 -17.66
C THR A 285 -9.45 -21.21 -17.89
N ILE A 286 -8.29 -21.71 -18.30
CA ILE A 286 -8.01 -23.14 -18.60
C ILE A 286 -6.91 -23.67 -17.69
N LEU A 287 -6.90 -24.98 -17.41
CA LEU A 287 -5.95 -25.60 -16.45
C LEU A 287 -4.47 -25.33 -16.79
N GLU A 288 -4.11 -25.26 -18.07
CA GLU A 288 -2.73 -24.99 -18.52
C GLU A 288 -2.20 -23.62 -18.07
N ASN A 289 -3.10 -22.71 -17.72
CA ASN A 289 -2.77 -21.36 -17.26
C ASN A 289 -2.54 -21.31 -15.74
N GLU A 290 -2.83 -22.38 -14.99
CA GLU A 290 -2.54 -22.44 -13.55
C GLU A 290 -1.03 -22.47 -13.32
N LYS A 291 -0.52 -21.53 -12.52
CA LYS A 291 0.88 -21.49 -12.13
C LYS A 291 1.05 -21.92 -10.69
N SER A 292 2.08 -22.72 -10.45
CA SER A 292 2.46 -23.14 -9.10
C SER A 292 3.06 -21.98 -8.30
N LEU A 293 3.02 -22.09 -6.97
CA LEU A 293 3.68 -21.15 -6.08
C LEU A 293 5.19 -21.02 -6.41
N GLN A 294 5.85 -22.15 -6.68
CA GLN A 294 7.29 -22.19 -6.97
C GLN A 294 7.60 -21.39 -8.23
N TYR A 295 6.80 -21.56 -9.29
CA TYR A 295 6.94 -20.78 -10.51
C TYR A 295 6.83 -19.28 -10.22
N MET A 296 5.77 -18.88 -9.52
CA MET A 296 5.55 -17.46 -9.22
C MET A 296 6.62 -16.85 -8.32
N LEU A 297 7.17 -17.62 -7.37
CA LEU A 297 8.29 -17.18 -6.54
C LEU A 297 9.57 -16.98 -7.35
N VAL A 298 9.86 -17.86 -8.30
CA VAL A 298 11.01 -17.68 -9.22
C VAL A 298 10.83 -16.40 -10.04
N LYS A 299 9.63 -16.14 -10.57
CA LYS A 299 9.34 -14.90 -11.31
C LYS A 299 9.49 -13.63 -10.44
N ASP A 300 8.96 -13.63 -9.21
CA ASP A 300 9.14 -12.50 -8.28
C ASP A 300 10.63 -12.31 -7.94
N PHE A 301 11.39 -13.39 -7.74
CA PHE A 301 12.83 -13.32 -7.45
C PHE A 301 13.65 -12.79 -8.64
N GLU A 302 13.38 -13.26 -9.86
CA GLU A 302 13.96 -12.70 -11.09
C GLU A 302 13.67 -11.19 -11.20
N SER A 303 12.41 -10.79 -10.96
CA SER A 303 12.03 -9.39 -10.99
C SER A 303 12.76 -8.57 -9.93
N ALA A 304 12.98 -9.13 -8.74
CA ALA A 304 13.73 -8.47 -7.66
C ALA A 304 15.22 -8.34 -8.02
N LEU A 305 15.84 -9.36 -8.62
CA LEU A 305 17.22 -9.30 -9.08
C LEU A 305 17.41 -8.24 -10.17
N ASN A 306 16.52 -8.21 -11.18
CA ASN A 306 16.56 -7.18 -12.23
C ASN A 306 16.41 -5.78 -11.63
N LYS A 307 15.52 -5.61 -10.64
CA LYS A 307 15.37 -4.33 -9.91
C LYS A 307 16.67 -3.92 -9.22
N ILE A 308 17.34 -4.85 -8.55
CA ILE A 308 18.62 -4.60 -7.88
C ILE A 308 19.69 -4.20 -8.92
N GLU A 309 19.71 -4.86 -10.07
CA GLU A 309 20.62 -4.53 -11.17
C GLU A 309 20.32 -3.16 -11.78
N GLU A 310 19.06 -2.83 -12.05
CA GLU A 310 18.63 -1.50 -12.48
C GLU A 310 19.04 -0.43 -11.46
N MET A 311 18.86 -0.68 -10.17
CA MET A 311 19.27 0.24 -9.11
C MET A 311 20.79 0.43 -9.09
N LYS A 312 21.57 -0.64 -9.27
CA LYS A 312 23.03 -0.57 -9.40
C LYS A 312 23.44 0.21 -10.64
N ASN A 313 22.85 -0.08 -11.80
CA ASN A 313 23.16 0.59 -13.06
C ASN A 313 22.71 2.06 -13.07
N THR A 314 21.60 2.39 -12.40
CA THR A 314 21.15 3.78 -12.21
C THR A 314 22.10 4.52 -11.26
N GLN A 315 22.61 3.85 -10.21
CA GLN A 315 23.70 4.38 -9.38
C GLN A 315 24.99 4.57 -10.20
N THR A 316 25.36 3.63 -11.07
CA THR A 316 26.56 3.71 -11.93
C THR A 316 26.43 4.81 -13.00
N ASN A 317 25.26 4.97 -13.62
CA ASN A 317 25.01 6.01 -14.63
C ASN A 317 24.85 7.42 -14.01
N ALA A 318 24.32 7.51 -12.77
CA ALA A 318 24.33 8.74 -11.99
C ALA A 318 25.75 9.16 -11.58
N LEU A 319 26.67 8.19 -11.40
CA LEU A 319 28.09 8.45 -11.16
C LEU A 319 28.84 8.97 -12.41
N THR A 320 28.35 8.68 -13.62
CA THR A 320 28.99 9.15 -14.88
C THR A 320 28.43 10.45 -15.45
N ASN A 321 27.22 10.88 -15.09
CA ASN A 321 26.55 12.02 -15.75
C ASN A 321 26.11 13.19 -14.85
N SER A 322 26.52 13.25 -13.59
CA SER A 322 26.30 14.47 -12.80
C SER A 322 27.36 14.68 -11.73
N ALA A 323 28.16 15.73 -11.91
CA ALA A 323 28.68 16.51 -10.81
C ALA A 323 27.49 17.18 -10.09
N GLN A 324 26.77 16.44 -9.25
CA GLN A 324 25.85 16.97 -8.23
C GLN A 324 25.51 15.89 -7.19
N ALA A 325 25.43 16.32 -5.93
CA ALA A 325 25.55 15.51 -4.71
C ALA A 325 24.57 14.33 -4.58
N SER A 326 25.10 13.16 -4.21
CA SER A 326 24.32 11.96 -3.86
C SER A 326 23.37 12.24 -2.67
N LYS A 327 22.22 11.55 -2.60
CA LYS A 327 21.32 11.54 -1.42
C LYS A 327 21.49 10.28 -0.56
N TYR A 328 22.72 9.77 -0.42
CA TYR A 328 23.00 8.60 0.41
C TYR A 328 22.85 8.96 1.91
N ASP A 329 21.90 8.36 2.62
CA ASP A 329 21.81 8.43 4.09
C ASP A 329 22.58 7.25 4.70
N SER A 330 23.63 7.54 5.48
CA SER A 330 24.44 6.53 6.16
C SER A 330 23.69 5.73 7.23
N GLY A 331 22.51 6.18 7.64
CA GLY A 331 21.88 5.77 8.88
C GLY A 331 22.61 6.34 10.10
N PHE A 332 22.00 6.23 11.28
CA PHE A 332 22.57 6.73 12.53
C PHE A 332 23.68 5.80 13.05
N ILE A 333 24.86 6.39 13.25
CA ILE A 333 26.02 5.80 13.90
C ILE A 333 26.03 6.24 15.36
N TYR A 334 26.11 5.26 16.25
CA TYR A 334 26.13 5.45 17.72
C TYR A 334 27.49 5.06 18.32
N SER A 335 28.13 4.02 17.78
CA SER A 335 29.34 3.39 18.32
C SER A 335 30.59 4.28 18.28
N GLU A 336 30.60 5.28 17.42
CA GLU A 336 31.76 6.14 17.17
C GLU A 336 31.66 7.50 17.87
N ILE A 337 30.61 7.72 18.67
CA ILE A 337 30.45 8.93 19.45
C ILE A 337 30.95 8.71 20.88
N LYS A 338 31.89 9.56 21.30
CA LYS A 338 32.47 9.50 22.64
C LYS A 338 32.05 10.73 23.45
N LEU A 339 31.68 10.49 24.70
CA LEU A 339 31.39 11.55 25.68
C LEU A 339 32.67 11.97 26.38
N LEU A 340 32.87 13.29 26.51
CA LEU A 340 34.05 13.90 27.10
C LEU A 340 33.69 14.69 28.36
N ASN A 341 34.70 15.07 29.16
CA ASN A 341 34.56 15.98 30.30
C ASN A 341 33.40 15.63 31.25
N ASN A 342 33.29 14.34 31.61
CA ASN A 342 32.28 13.75 32.50
C ASN A 342 30.82 13.86 32.02
N ALA A 343 30.59 14.22 30.75
CA ALA A 343 29.27 14.17 30.15
C ALA A 343 28.69 12.75 30.22
N LYS A 344 27.39 12.67 30.50
CA LYS A 344 26.63 11.43 30.52
C LYS A 344 25.44 11.55 29.58
N VAL A 345 25.01 10.42 29.02
CA VAL A 345 23.74 10.34 28.28
C VAL A 345 22.61 10.80 29.21
N TYR A 346 21.73 11.66 28.70
CA TYR A 346 20.58 12.13 29.47
C TYR A 346 19.54 11.02 29.69
N ALA A 347 19.04 10.43 28.60
CA ALA A 347 18.03 9.38 28.56
C ALA A 347 18.24 8.41 27.39
N GLN A 348 17.66 7.21 27.46
CA GLN A 348 17.91 6.11 26.49
C GLN A 348 17.39 6.41 25.07
N ASP A 349 16.36 7.25 24.94
CA ASP A 349 15.77 7.73 23.70
C ASP A 349 16.50 8.95 23.08
N THR A 350 17.51 9.47 23.77
CA THR A 350 18.29 10.66 23.36
C THR A 350 19.79 10.39 23.22
N LEU A 351 20.15 9.13 22.93
CA LEU A 351 21.53 8.73 22.68
C LEU A 351 22.19 9.62 21.62
N PRO A 352 23.36 10.22 21.91
CA PRO A 352 24.17 10.89 20.90
C PRO A 352 24.37 10.01 19.68
N ARG A 353 24.06 10.55 18.50
CA ARG A 353 24.09 9.85 17.21
C ARG A 353 24.41 10.79 16.07
N ILE A 354 25.08 10.28 15.04
CA ILE A 354 25.48 11.05 13.86
C ILE A 354 25.13 10.29 12.58
N ARG A 355 24.74 10.99 11.51
CA ARG A 355 24.54 10.41 10.18
C ARG A 355 24.92 11.41 9.10
N LYS A 356 25.23 10.91 7.90
CA LYS A 356 25.49 11.72 6.70
C LYS A 356 24.40 11.43 5.65
N ILE A 357 23.67 12.46 5.22
CA ILE A 357 22.64 12.46 4.18
C ILE A 357 23.18 13.24 2.98
N GLY A 358 23.80 12.54 2.05
CA GLY A 358 24.51 13.17 0.94
C GLY A 358 25.71 13.96 1.43
N ASN A 359 25.67 15.28 1.26
CA ASN A 359 26.69 16.19 1.80
C ASN A 359 26.27 16.80 3.14
N GLU A 360 25.05 16.55 3.64
CA GLU A 360 24.61 17.04 4.95
C GLU A 360 24.97 16.04 6.04
N VAL A 361 25.47 16.50 7.18
CA VAL A 361 25.70 15.70 8.39
C VAL A 361 24.73 16.16 9.46
N GLU A 362 24.09 15.22 10.15
CA GLU A 362 23.22 15.46 11.29
C GLU A 362 23.81 14.81 12.55
N LEU A 363 24.10 15.63 13.58
CA LEU A 363 24.48 15.19 14.93
C LEU A 363 23.38 15.56 15.91
N SER A 364 22.81 14.56 16.59
CA SER A 364 21.71 14.77 17.54
C SER A 364 21.87 13.95 18.82
N GLY A 365 21.28 14.42 19.91
CA GLY A 365 21.26 13.74 21.20
C GLY A 365 21.05 14.70 22.37
N ALA A 366 21.13 14.18 23.59
CA ALA A 366 21.12 14.98 24.80
C ALA A 366 22.11 14.45 25.85
N ILE A 367 22.85 15.39 26.45
CA ILE A 367 23.82 15.07 27.51
C ILE A 367 23.53 15.83 28.80
N LYS A 368 23.98 15.28 29.93
CA LYS A 368 23.90 15.84 31.28
C LYS A 368 25.24 15.71 32.00
N GLY A 369 25.33 16.22 33.24
CA GLY A 369 26.54 16.14 34.05
C GLY A 369 27.56 17.23 33.74
N ILE A 370 27.11 18.33 33.13
CA ILE A 370 27.93 19.52 32.86
C ILE A 370 27.69 20.53 33.98
N SER A 371 28.50 20.49 35.03
CA SER A 371 28.32 21.37 36.18
C SER A 371 28.35 22.85 35.77
N LYS A 372 27.27 23.57 36.11
CA LYS A 372 27.05 25.00 35.81
C LYS A 372 27.15 25.36 34.32
N GLY A 373 26.94 24.40 33.41
CA GLY A 373 27.05 24.62 31.96
C GLY A 373 28.41 25.17 31.53
N LYS A 374 29.49 24.73 32.20
CA LYS A 374 30.86 25.14 31.94
C LYS A 374 31.21 25.00 30.46
N SER A 375 31.95 25.98 29.92
CA SER A 375 32.45 25.88 28.55
C SER A 375 33.47 24.75 28.42
N GLY A 376 33.30 23.90 27.40
CA GLY A 376 34.14 22.72 27.21
C GLY A 376 33.71 21.85 26.04
N GLU A 377 34.60 20.97 25.59
CA GLU A 377 34.30 19.93 24.59
C GLU A 377 33.63 18.75 25.29
N TYR A 378 32.46 18.32 24.82
CA TYR A 378 31.68 17.28 25.49
C TYR A 378 31.38 16.07 24.61
N ILE A 379 31.57 16.19 23.29
CA ILE A 379 31.35 15.10 22.35
C ILE A 379 32.50 15.05 21.35
N GLU A 380 32.99 13.84 21.10
CA GLU A 380 33.86 13.48 19.98
C GLU A 380 33.06 12.63 18.99
N PHE A 381 33.18 12.95 17.71
CA PHE A 381 32.55 12.25 16.59
C PHE A 381 33.56 12.07 15.44
N PRO A 382 33.27 11.23 14.43
CA PRO A 382 34.24 10.91 13.38
C PRO A 382 34.71 12.15 12.60
N LYS A 383 36.04 12.28 12.44
CA LYS A 383 36.68 13.48 11.91
C LYS A 383 36.31 13.74 10.45
N GLU A 384 36.07 12.70 9.68
CA GLU A 384 35.63 12.73 8.28
C GLU A 384 34.20 13.27 8.10
N MET A 385 33.44 13.39 9.19
CA MET A 385 32.13 14.03 9.22
C MET A 385 32.19 15.47 9.78
N ALA A 386 33.38 15.97 10.13
CA ALA A 386 33.54 17.32 10.64
C ALA A 386 33.47 18.38 9.52
N PRO A 387 32.95 19.59 9.81
CA PRO A 387 32.98 20.70 8.87
C PRO A 387 34.40 21.27 8.72
N ASP A 388 34.70 21.90 7.59
CA ASP A 388 36.02 22.53 7.36
C ASP A 388 36.30 23.77 8.24
N ARG A 389 35.26 24.31 8.90
CA ARG A 389 35.36 25.47 9.79
C ARG A 389 34.48 25.32 11.02
N ASN A 390 34.79 26.10 12.05
CA ASN A 390 33.93 26.20 13.22
C ASN A 390 32.53 26.71 12.83
N PHE A 391 31.50 26.05 13.31
CA PHE A 391 30.11 26.43 13.09
C PHE A 391 29.35 26.41 14.43
N GLN A 392 28.55 27.44 14.71
CA GLN A 392 27.84 27.57 15.98
C GLN A 392 26.35 27.28 15.82
N TYR A 393 25.75 26.68 16.84
CA TYR A 393 24.33 26.35 16.86
C TYR A 393 23.75 26.61 18.25
N THR A 394 22.48 27.00 18.33
CA THR A 394 21.82 27.27 19.62
C THR A 394 20.64 26.33 19.80
N ASN A 395 20.56 25.67 20.95
CA ASN A 395 19.43 24.82 21.33
C ASN A 395 18.84 25.30 22.65
N VAL A 396 17.54 25.05 22.86
CA VAL A 396 16.90 25.23 24.16
C VAL A 396 17.32 24.07 25.07
N SER A 397 18.01 24.36 26.17
CA SER A 397 18.32 23.41 27.24
C SER A 397 17.12 23.19 28.16
N SER A 398 17.27 22.28 29.11
CA SER A 398 16.36 22.18 30.26
C SER A 398 16.06 23.57 30.88
N HIS A 399 14.85 23.73 31.43
CA HIS A 399 14.36 24.96 32.06
C HIS A 399 14.21 26.16 31.10
N GLY A 400 14.04 25.92 29.80
CA GLY A 400 13.76 26.98 28.81
C GLY A 400 14.93 27.91 28.50
N SER A 401 16.12 27.61 29.01
CA SER A 401 17.34 28.38 28.77
C SER A 401 17.99 28.01 27.43
N LEU A 402 18.85 28.86 26.89
CA LEU A 402 19.64 28.61 25.69
C LEU A 402 21.02 28.04 26.01
N ALA A 403 21.42 27.01 25.27
CA ALA A 403 22.77 26.44 25.20
C ALA A 403 23.37 26.74 23.81
N TYR A 404 24.59 27.26 23.81
CA TYR A 404 25.33 27.63 22.60
C TYR A 404 26.40 26.57 22.33
N TRP A 405 26.27 25.86 21.23
CA TRP A 405 27.17 24.81 20.78
C TRP A 405 28.07 25.30 19.64
N GLN A 406 29.25 24.68 19.51
CA GLN A 406 30.16 24.86 18.39
C GLN A 406 30.65 23.50 17.90
N VAL A 407 30.38 23.20 16.62
CA VAL A 407 30.96 22.07 15.90
C VAL A 407 32.33 22.50 15.37
N GLN A 408 33.35 21.69 15.59
CA GLN A 408 34.75 22.00 15.28
C GLN A 408 35.33 21.05 14.21
N PRO A 409 36.25 21.52 13.35
CA PRO A 409 36.88 20.70 12.29
C PRO A 409 37.69 19.49 12.76
N ASN A 410 38.00 19.43 14.05
CA ASN A 410 38.71 18.30 14.67
C ASN A 410 37.75 17.17 15.14
N GLY A 411 36.46 17.22 14.79
CA GLY A 411 35.49 16.20 15.20
C GLY A 411 35.04 16.36 16.66
N ARG A 412 34.83 17.61 17.11
CA ARG A 412 34.42 17.94 18.47
C ARG A 412 33.17 18.81 18.51
N LEU A 413 32.30 18.56 19.49
CA LEU A 413 31.21 19.45 19.86
C LEU A 413 31.53 20.13 21.20
N LYS A 414 31.64 21.46 21.16
CA LYS A 414 31.95 22.31 22.30
C LYS A 414 30.72 23.08 22.77
N LEU A 415 30.41 23.03 24.06
CA LEU A 415 29.48 23.96 24.69
C LEU A 415 30.24 25.27 24.94
N LEU A 416 29.80 26.36 24.31
CA LEU A 416 30.40 27.67 24.47
C LEU A 416 29.92 28.33 25.76
N ARG A 417 28.61 28.37 25.97
CA ARG A 417 27.97 28.94 27.16
C ARG A 417 26.52 28.48 27.27
N VAL A 418 25.95 28.66 28.45
CA VAL A 418 24.52 28.52 28.71
C VAL A 418 23.99 29.82 29.31
N THR A 419 22.71 30.11 29.09
CA THR A 419 22.06 31.29 29.68
C THR A 419 21.54 31.03 31.10
N ASN A 420 21.36 29.76 31.47
CA ASN A 420 20.97 29.39 32.83
C ASN A 420 22.14 29.59 33.80
N GLN A 421 22.09 30.63 34.62
CA GLN A 421 23.08 30.87 35.67
C GLN A 421 22.93 29.91 36.87
N ASN A 422 21.80 29.20 36.97
CA ASN A 422 21.48 28.25 38.03
C ASN A 422 21.53 26.79 37.57
N ALA A 423 22.26 26.48 36.48
CA ALA A 423 22.38 25.12 35.99
C ALA A 423 23.00 24.18 37.04
N ASP A 424 22.27 23.12 37.37
CA ASP A 424 22.63 22.08 38.34
C ASP A 424 22.96 20.75 37.64
N ASP A 425 23.22 19.69 38.42
CA ASP A 425 23.58 18.37 37.86
C ASP A 425 22.39 17.64 37.20
N LEU A 426 21.16 18.13 37.39
CA LEU A 426 19.95 17.64 36.72
C LEU A 426 19.72 18.34 35.37
N SER A 427 20.44 19.43 35.12
CA SER A 427 20.37 20.16 33.86
C SER A 427 20.90 19.31 32.72
N TRP A 428 20.14 19.31 31.62
CA TRP A 428 20.47 18.58 30.41
C TRP A 428 20.44 19.49 29.19
N TYR A 429 21.24 19.11 28.20
CA TYR A 429 21.59 19.93 27.06
C TYR A 429 21.38 19.12 25.78
N PRO A 430 20.24 19.32 25.08
CA PRO A 430 20.05 18.75 23.76
C PRO A 430 20.90 19.46 22.73
N PHE A 431 21.23 18.73 21.69
CA PHE A 431 21.76 19.24 20.45
C PHE A 431 21.08 18.50 19.30
N HIS A 432 20.72 19.24 18.26
CA HIS A 432 20.27 18.71 16.99
C HIS A 432 20.79 19.65 15.92
N ILE A 433 21.95 19.30 15.37
CA ILE A 433 22.78 20.19 14.57
C ILE A 433 22.98 19.56 13.21
N ARG A 434 22.80 20.37 12.16
CA ARG A 434 23.07 19.97 10.78
C ARG A 434 24.09 20.89 10.14
N TRP A 435 25.00 20.34 9.35
CA TRP A 435 25.97 21.08 8.56
C TRP A 435 26.29 20.35 7.25
N PHE A 436 26.97 21.02 6.33
CA PHE A 436 27.44 20.40 5.09
C PHE A 436 28.94 20.09 5.19
N VAL A 437 29.34 18.94 4.65
CA VAL A 437 30.73 18.45 4.49
C VAL A 437 31.05 18.13 3.04
#